data_AF-A0AAD3DE09-F1
#
_entry.id   AF-A0AAD3DE09-F1
#
_cell.length_a   1.000
_cell.length_b   1.000
_cell.length_c   1.000
_cell.angle_alpha   90.00
_cell.angle_beta   90.00
_cell.angle_gamma   90.00
#
_symmetry.space_group_name_H-M   'P 1'
#
loop_
_entity.id
_entity.type
_entity.pdbx_description
1 polymer ?
#
loop_
_entity_poly.entity_id
_entity_poly.type
_entity_poly.pdbx_seq_one_letter_code
_entity_poly.pdbx_strand_id
1 'polypeptide(L)'
;MITSAKMQPSYELQQEVEDADFLQHRQEEKAFRRFILKRHVVTFTSAVSARMVSGVSRNGRDKDASGIKNFLQNPGNRAKVDSFMQATNLSGDSNTFADVLDGNYDSRNDDLHNTTDAFLEESAAQLKRMGAVRLLREEMPWQCALIEHFEYVKNHLFA
;
A
#
# COMPACT_ATOMS: atom_id res chain seq x y z
N MET A 1 -6.00 -22.84 55.56
CA MET A 1 -5.39 -23.59 54.45
C MET A 1 -6.32 -23.48 53.26
N ILE A 2 -5.94 -22.75 52.21
CA ILE A 2 -6.73 -22.66 50.98
C ILE A 2 -6.24 -23.79 50.08
N THR A 3 -7.05 -24.84 49.96
CA THR A 3 -6.85 -25.92 48.99
C THR A 3 -7.01 -25.33 47.59
N SER A 4 -5.90 -25.23 46.86
CA SER A 4 -5.92 -25.05 45.41
C SER A 4 -6.64 -26.25 44.80
N ALA A 5 -7.84 -26.02 44.27
CA ALA A 5 -8.56 -27.02 43.50
C ALA A 5 -7.75 -27.29 42.23
N LYS A 6 -7.26 -28.52 42.05
CA LYS A 6 -6.66 -28.95 40.79
C LYS A 6 -7.76 -28.90 39.72
N MET A 7 -7.58 -28.05 38.71
CA MET A 7 -8.42 -28.05 37.50
C MET A 7 -8.44 -29.48 36.92
N GLN A 8 -9.61 -29.93 36.50
CA GLN A 8 -9.76 -31.27 35.94
C GLN A 8 -9.11 -31.30 34.55
N PRO A 9 -8.39 -32.39 34.18
CA PRO A 9 -7.67 -32.49 32.90
C PRO A 9 -8.55 -32.27 31.65
N SER A 10 -9.85 -32.57 31.74
CA SER A 10 -10.80 -32.32 30.66
C SER A 10 -11.06 -30.84 30.42
N TYR A 11 -10.91 -30.00 31.44
CA TYR A 11 -11.10 -28.55 31.36
C TYR A 11 -9.90 -27.87 30.71
N GLU A 12 -8.68 -28.33 31.02
CA GLU A 12 -7.44 -27.86 30.38
C GLU A 12 -7.44 -28.17 28.88
N LEU A 13 -7.84 -29.39 28.50
CA LEU A 13 -7.98 -29.79 27.09
C LEU A 13 -9.06 -28.99 26.33
N GLN A 14 -10.20 -28.67 26.96
CA GLN A 14 -11.24 -27.85 26.33
C GLN A 14 -10.77 -26.41 26.13
N GLN A 15 -10.06 -25.85 27.11
CA GLN A 15 -9.54 -24.49 27.05
C GLN A 15 -8.42 -24.34 26.00
N GLU A 16 -7.53 -25.33 25.87
CA GLU A 16 -6.51 -25.37 24.82
C GLU A 16 -7.11 -25.45 23.41
N VAL A 17 -8.21 -26.21 23.22
CA VAL A 17 -8.92 -26.31 21.93
C VAL A 17 -9.66 -25.01 21.60
N GLU A 18 -10.34 -24.38 22.56
CA GLU A 18 -11.00 -23.09 22.36
C GLU A 18 -9.99 -21.97 22.05
N ASP A 19 -8.83 -21.97 22.71
CA ASP A 19 -7.74 -21.03 22.43
C ASP A 19 -7.12 -21.26 21.05
N ALA A 20 -6.98 -22.52 20.62
CA ALA A 20 -6.48 -22.88 19.29
C ALA A 20 -7.44 -22.43 18.18
N ASP A 21 -8.74 -22.69 18.32
CA ASP A 21 -9.78 -22.26 17.37
C ASP A 21 -9.86 -20.72 17.28
N PHE A 22 -9.77 -20.03 18.43
CA PHE A 22 -9.73 -18.57 18.46
C PHE A 22 -8.49 -17.99 17.77
N LEU A 23 -7.32 -18.60 17.99
CA LEU A 23 -6.08 -18.20 17.32
C LEU A 23 -6.16 -18.44 15.81
N GLN A 24 -6.70 -19.58 15.38
CA GLN A 24 -6.89 -19.90 13.97
C GLN A 24 -7.84 -18.90 13.31
N HIS A 25 -9.00 -18.62 13.92
CA HIS A 25 -9.95 -17.65 13.37
C HIS A 25 -9.32 -16.24 13.25
N ARG A 26 -8.51 -15.81 14.22
CA ARG A 26 -7.78 -14.53 14.11
C ARG A 26 -6.74 -14.53 12.99
N GLN A 27 -6.08 -15.66 12.72
CA GLN A 27 -5.16 -15.78 11.60
C GLN A 27 -5.90 -15.72 10.25
N GLU A 28 -7.03 -16.40 10.13
CA GLU A 28 -7.88 -16.39 8.93
C GLU A 28 -8.42 -14.98 8.64
N GLU A 29 -8.93 -14.28 9.66
CA GLU A 29 -9.36 -12.88 9.52
C GLU A 29 -8.22 -11.97 9.09
N LYS A 30 -7.03 -12.14 9.69
CA LYS A 30 -5.86 -11.35 9.32
C LYS A 30 -5.46 -11.61 7.88
N ALA A 31 -5.47 -12.86 7.44
CA ALA A 31 -5.17 -13.25 6.06
C ALA A 31 -6.19 -12.65 5.08
N PHE A 32 -7.49 -12.73 5.40
CA PHE A 32 -8.55 -12.13 4.58
C PHE A 32 -8.40 -10.62 4.46
N ARG A 33 -8.17 -9.92 5.59
CA ARG A 33 -7.94 -8.46 5.58
C ARG A 33 -6.73 -8.09 4.74
N ARG A 34 -5.62 -8.84 4.85
CA ARG A 34 -4.43 -8.62 4.01
C ARG A 34 -4.75 -8.77 2.52
N PHE A 35 -5.48 -9.83 2.15
CA PHE A 35 -5.86 -10.10 0.77
C PHE A 35 -6.67 -8.93 0.15
N ILE A 36 -7.70 -8.46 0.86
CA ILE A 36 -8.53 -7.34 0.39
C ILE A 36 -7.72 -6.04 0.32
N LEU A 37 -6.96 -5.72 1.37
CA LEU A 37 -6.18 -4.48 1.42
C LEU A 37 -5.10 -4.44 0.34
N LYS A 38 -4.47 -5.57 0.01
CA LYS A 38 -3.48 -5.66 -1.05
C LYS A 38 -4.03 -5.14 -2.38
N ARG A 39 -5.25 -5.55 -2.75
CA ARG A 39 -5.90 -5.06 -3.97
C ARG A 39 -6.09 -3.54 -3.95
N HIS A 40 -6.60 -2.98 -2.86
CA HIS A 40 -6.80 -1.54 -2.74
C HIS A 40 -5.50 -0.75 -2.78
N VAL A 41 -4.44 -1.26 -2.15
CA VAL A 41 -3.09 -0.65 -2.21
C VAL A 41 -2.53 -0.65 -3.63
N VAL A 42 -2.71 -1.73 -4.39
CA VAL A 42 -2.32 -1.80 -5.81
C VAL A 42 -3.09 -0.78 -6.66
N THR A 43 -4.41 -0.68 -6.48
CA THR A 43 -5.25 0.30 -7.20
C THR A 43 -4.82 1.74 -6.88
N PHE A 44 -4.62 2.07 -5.61
CA PHE A 44 -4.13 3.38 -5.18
C PHE A 44 -2.77 3.71 -5.81
N THR A 45 -1.83 2.76 -5.75
CA THR A 45 -0.48 2.94 -6.32
C THR A 45 -0.54 3.17 -7.84
N SER A 46 -1.43 2.46 -8.52
CA SER A 46 -1.65 2.66 -9.96
C SER A 46 -2.16 4.06 -10.28
N ALA A 47 -3.09 4.58 -9.47
CA ALA A 47 -3.60 5.94 -9.59
C ALA A 47 -2.52 7.00 -9.36
N VAL A 48 -1.72 6.83 -8.29
CA VAL A 48 -0.56 7.70 -8.00
C VAL A 48 0.44 7.68 -9.17
N SER A 49 0.76 6.49 -9.68
CA SER A 49 1.69 6.34 -10.80
C SER A 49 1.18 7.06 -12.05
N ALA A 50 -0.11 6.93 -12.36
CA ALA A 50 -0.73 7.64 -13.47
C ALA A 50 -0.64 9.16 -13.28
N ARG A 51 -0.92 9.66 -12.08
CA ARG A 51 -0.86 11.09 -11.73
C ARG A 51 0.55 11.67 -11.81
N MET A 52 1.57 10.91 -11.39
CA MET A 52 2.98 11.29 -11.53
C MET A 52 3.38 11.46 -13.00
N VAL A 53 3.02 10.49 -13.85
CA VAL A 53 3.37 10.52 -15.27
C VAL A 53 2.63 11.64 -16.00
N SER A 54 1.34 11.85 -15.70
CA SER A 54 0.52 12.79 -16.45
C SER A 54 0.70 14.25 -16.07
N GLY A 55 1.17 14.57 -14.86
CA GLY A 55 1.29 15.94 -14.34
C GLY A 55 -0.04 16.68 -14.12
N VAL A 56 -1.15 16.23 -14.72
CA VAL A 56 -2.53 16.73 -14.58
C VAL A 56 -3.54 15.58 -14.47
N SER A 57 -4.69 15.84 -13.82
CA SER A 57 -5.89 14.99 -13.93
C SER A 57 -6.34 14.97 -15.39
N ARG A 58 -6.30 13.81 -16.06
CA ARG A 58 -6.55 13.71 -17.51
C ARG A 58 -8.05 13.55 -17.78
N ASN A 59 -8.70 14.58 -18.32
CA ASN A 59 -10.02 14.44 -18.93
C ASN A 59 -9.92 13.77 -20.31
N GLY A 60 -9.59 12.48 -20.31
CA GLY A 60 -9.70 11.59 -21.47
C GLY A 60 -8.66 11.77 -22.60
N ARG A 61 -8.37 10.62 -23.23
CA ARG A 61 -7.81 10.39 -24.59
C ARG A 61 -6.30 10.33 -24.85
N ASP A 62 -5.41 10.78 -23.98
CA ASP A 62 -3.97 10.58 -24.24
C ASP A 62 -3.41 9.36 -23.50
N LYS A 63 -3.31 8.25 -24.26
CA LYS A 63 -2.56 7.04 -23.92
C LYS A 63 -1.06 7.32 -23.95
N ASP A 64 -0.53 8.18 -23.08
CA ASP A 64 0.90 8.07 -22.78
C ASP A 64 1.09 6.80 -21.95
N ALA A 65 1.32 5.71 -22.68
CA ALA A 65 1.63 4.37 -22.20
C ALA A 65 3.01 4.29 -21.51
N SER A 66 3.62 5.43 -21.21
CA SER A 66 4.97 5.48 -20.72
C SER A 66 4.96 5.35 -19.20
N GLY A 67 5.39 4.18 -18.70
CA GLY A 67 5.48 3.89 -17.26
C GLY A 67 6.39 4.84 -16.48
N ILE A 68 6.52 4.60 -15.18
CA ILE A 68 7.43 5.32 -14.28
C ILE A 68 8.87 5.24 -14.80
N LYS A 69 9.27 4.14 -15.45
CA LYS A 69 10.59 4.06 -16.10
C LYS A 69 10.84 5.19 -17.10
N ASN A 70 9.82 5.57 -17.89
CA ASN A 70 9.95 6.66 -18.84
C ASN A 70 9.95 8.02 -18.13
N PHE A 71 9.10 8.19 -17.12
CA PHE A 71 9.08 9.39 -16.27
C PHE A 71 10.46 9.72 -15.68
N LEU A 72 11.21 8.68 -15.29
CA LEU A 72 12.56 8.78 -14.73
C LEU A 72 13.69 8.98 -15.75
N GLN A 73 13.40 9.00 -17.06
CA GLN A 73 14.39 9.40 -18.07
C GLN A 73 14.72 10.90 -17.95
N ASN A 74 13.79 11.70 -17.42
CA ASN A 74 14.06 13.09 -17.07
C ASN A 74 14.87 13.15 -15.74
N PRO A 75 16.09 13.75 -15.73
CA PRO A 75 16.93 13.83 -14.54
C PRO A 75 16.28 14.56 -13.36
N GLY A 76 15.43 15.57 -13.62
CA GLY A 76 14.71 16.29 -12.57
C GLY A 76 13.65 15.42 -11.88
N ASN A 77 12.94 14.60 -12.65
CA ASN A 77 11.98 13.63 -12.11
C ASN A 77 12.68 12.52 -11.32
N ARG A 78 13.82 12.05 -11.81
CA ARG A 78 14.67 11.11 -11.06
C ARG A 78 15.12 11.69 -9.72
N ALA A 79 15.60 12.93 -9.71
CA ALA A 79 16.00 13.60 -8.47
C ALA A 79 14.84 13.77 -7.48
N LYS A 80 13.62 14.04 -7.96
CA LYS A 80 12.40 14.09 -7.13
C LYS A 80 12.11 12.74 -6.47
N VAL A 81 12.20 11.64 -7.23
CA VAL A 81 12.01 10.28 -6.70
C VAL A 81 13.12 9.92 -5.72
N ASP A 82 14.38 10.18 -6.04
CA ASP A 82 15.51 9.93 -5.13
C ASP A 82 15.34 10.70 -3.79
N SER A 83 14.89 11.96 -3.86
CA SER A 83 14.57 12.77 -2.67
C SER A 83 13.43 12.18 -1.85
N PHE A 84 12.36 11.71 -2.49
CA PHE A 84 11.27 11.01 -1.82
C PHE A 84 11.75 9.73 -1.12
N MET A 85 12.59 8.94 -1.80
CA MET A 85 13.14 7.70 -1.24
C MET A 85 14.00 7.97 0.00
N GLN A 86 14.84 9.01 -0.06
CA GLN A 86 15.64 9.45 1.08
C GLN A 86 14.75 9.93 2.23
N ALA A 87 13.73 10.74 1.96
CA ALA A 87 12.81 11.25 2.97
C ALA A 87 11.98 10.15 3.66
N THR A 88 11.75 9.03 2.99
CA THR A 88 10.94 7.91 3.47
C THR A 88 11.75 6.71 3.95
N ASN A 89 13.09 6.82 3.98
CA ASN A 89 14.02 5.75 4.34
C ASN A 89 13.76 4.43 3.58
N LEU A 90 13.33 4.53 2.33
CA LEU A 90 13.17 3.36 1.46
C LEU A 90 14.54 2.94 0.92
N SER A 91 14.86 1.66 1.08
CA SER A 91 16.09 1.07 0.55
C SER A 91 15.93 0.73 -0.93
N GLY A 92 16.97 0.98 -1.72
CA GLY A 92 16.98 0.69 -3.17
C GLY A 92 17.34 1.91 -4.00
N ASP A 93 17.00 1.86 -5.30
CA ASP A 93 17.22 2.95 -6.24
C ASP A 93 15.94 3.34 -7.01
N SER A 94 15.98 4.48 -7.69
CA SER A 94 14.87 4.97 -8.53
C SER A 94 14.41 3.95 -9.59
N ASN A 95 15.30 3.07 -10.08
CA ASN A 95 14.91 2.07 -11.08
C ASN A 95 14.08 0.95 -10.45
N THR A 96 14.46 0.49 -9.26
CA THR A 96 13.71 -0.48 -8.45
C THR A 96 12.34 0.07 -8.07
N PHE A 97 12.27 1.35 -7.70
CA PHE A 97 11.00 2.05 -7.49
C PHE A 97 10.12 1.98 -8.76
N ALA A 98 10.69 2.26 -9.93
CA ALA A 98 9.99 2.19 -11.20
C ALA A 98 9.47 0.78 -11.50
N ASP A 99 10.30 -0.25 -11.31
CA ASP A 99 9.94 -1.65 -11.51
C ASP A 99 8.73 -2.05 -10.66
N VAL A 100 8.72 -1.64 -9.38
CA VAL A 100 7.62 -1.94 -8.46
C VAL A 100 6.32 -1.24 -8.87
N LEU A 101 6.38 0.02 -9.28
CA LEU A 101 5.19 0.78 -9.66
C LEU A 101 4.66 0.36 -11.04
N ASP A 102 5.53 0.11 -12.00
CA ASP A 102 5.16 -0.38 -13.34
C ASP A 102 4.75 -1.86 -13.32
N GLY A 103 5.16 -2.66 -12.32
CA GLY A 103 4.63 -4.01 -12.12
C GLY A 103 3.11 -4.07 -11.86
N ASN A 104 2.48 -2.93 -11.54
CA ASN A 104 1.02 -2.80 -11.34
C ASN A 104 0.30 -2.25 -12.60
N TYR A 105 0.98 -2.21 -13.75
CA TYR A 105 0.49 -1.55 -14.96
C TYR A 105 -0.81 -2.12 -15.52
N ASP A 106 -1.06 -3.43 -15.41
CA ASP A 106 -2.27 -4.07 -15.95
C ASP A 106 -3.57 -3.59 -15.28
N SER A 107 -3.49 -2.98 -14.09
CA SER A 107 -4.64 -2.37 -13.41
C SER A 107 -4.93 -0.91 -13.83
N ARG A 108 -4.18 -0.32 -14.78
CA ARG A 108 -4.30 1.09 -15.24
C ARG A 108 -5.49 1.40 -16.18
N ASN A 109 -6.52 0.56 -16.27
CA ASN A 109 -7.62 0.83 -17.21
C ASN A 109 -8.50 2.02 -16.78
N ASP A 110 -8.75 2.91 -17.75
CA ASP A 110 -9.69 4.04 -17.93
C ASP A 110 -10.23 4.83 -16.72
N ASP A 111 -10.58 4.22 -15.59
CA ASP A 111 -11.16 4.90 -14.42
C ASP A 111 -10.12 5.65 -13.57
N LEU A 112 -8.84 5.27 -13.66
CA LEU A 112 -7.73 5.89 -12.90
C LEU A 112 -7.24 7.23 -13.49
N HIS A 113 -7.80 7.66 -14.62
CA HIS A 113 -7.40 8.90 -15.28
C HIS A 113 -8.19 10.14 -14.83
N ASN A 114 -9.31 9.94 -14.12
CA ASN A 114 -10.12 11.00 -13.51
C ASN A 114 -9.79 11.22 -12.01
N THR A 115 -8.67 10.69 -11.55
CA THR A 115 -8.32 10.73 -10.12
C THR A 115 -7.78 12.11 -9.74
N THR A 116 -8.55 12.85 -8.92
CA THR A 116 -8.14 14.15 -8.39
C THR A 116 -7.19 13.99 -7.19
N ASP A 117 -6.42 15.03 -6.90
CA ASP A 117 -5.54 15.03 -5.71
C ASP A 117 -6.35 14.83 -4.42
N ALA A 118 -7.57 15.37 -4.35
CA ALA A 118 -8.49 15.20 -3.23
C ALA A 118 -8.94 13.73 -3.07
N PHE A 119 -9.28 13.05 -4.17
CA PHE A 119 -9.62 11.63 -4.12
C PHE A 119 -8.44 10.77 -3.64
N LEU A 120 -7.23 11.05 -4.12
CA LEU A 120 -6.04 10.33 -3.69
C LEU A 120 -5.74 10.58 -2.20
N GLU A 121 -5.92 11.80 -1.74
CA GLU A 121 -5.76 12.17 -0.33
C GLU A 121 -6.73 11.43 0.58
N GLU A 122 -8.02 11.40 0.21
CA GLU A 122 -9.04 10.64 0.93
C GLU A 122 -8.73 9.13 0.91
N SER A 123 -8.33 8.59 -0.24
CA SER A 123 -7.97 7.18 -0.40
C SER A 123 -6.78 6.80 0.49
N ALA A 124 -5.74 7.63 0.51
CA ALA A 124 -4.59 7.42 1.39
C ALA A 124 -4.99 7.44 2.87
N ALA A 125 -5.85 8.39 3.27
CA ALA A 125 -6.37 8.45 4.63
C ALA A 125 -7.21 7.22 4.99
N GLN A 126 -8.06 6.75 4.08
CA GLN A 126 -8.88 5.55 4.30
C GLN A 126 -8.01 4.30 4.44
N LEU A 127 -7.02 4.11 3.56
CA LEU A 127 -6.08 2.98 3.62
C LEU A 127 -5.28 2.97 4.94
N LYS A 128 -4.86 4.13 5.44
CA LYS A 128 -4.24 4.27 6.76
C LYS A 128 -5.20 3.83 7.88
N ARG A 129 -6.44 4.32 7.87
CA ARG A 129 -7.47 3.95 8.88
C ARG A 129 -7.79 2.46 8.87
N MET A 130 -7.82 1.82 7.70
CA MET A 130 -8.03 0.38 7.57
C MET A 130 -6.81 -0.45 8.01
N GLY A 131 -5.69 0.20 8.33
CA GLY A 131 -4.47 -0.46 8.78
C GLY A 131 -3.64 -1.07 7.65
N ALA A 132 -3.85 -0.65 6.39
CA ALA A 132 -3.13 -1.17 5.23
C ALA A 132 -1.62 -1.05 5.40
N VAL A 133 -1.13 0.14 5.79
CA VAL A 133 0.29 0.40 6.01
C VAL A 133 0.86 -0.55 7.07
N ARG A 134 0.20 -0.68 8.22
CA ARG A 134 0.65 -1.58 9.29
C ARG A 134 0.68 -3.05 8.86
N LEU A 135 -0.31 -3.49 8.09
CA LEU A 135 -0.46 -4.88 7.69
C LEU A 135 0.44 -5.26 6.50
N LEU A 136 0.75 -4.33 5.60
CA LEU A 136 1.38 -4.64 4.31
C LEU A 136 2.77 -4.05 4.13
N ARG A 137 3.30 -3.25 5.07
CA ARG A 137 4.62 -2.59 4.94
C ARG A 137 5.77 -3.54 4.62
N GLU A 138 5.78 -4.74 5.19
CA GLU A 138 6.83 -5.74 4.91
C GLU A 138 6.75 -6.34 3.51
N GLU A 139 5.52 -6.48 2.97
CA GLU A 139 5.28 -7.10 1.66
C GLU A 139 5.32 -6.06 0.53
N MET A 140 4.87 -4.84 0.80
CA MET A 140 4.67 -3.76 -0.17
C MET A 140 5.21 -2.43 0.36
N PRO A 141 6.52 -2.34 0.69
CA PRO A 141 7.10 -1.19 1.39
C PRO A 141 6.93 0.12 0.60
N TRP A 142 7.18 0.08 -0.71
CA TRP A 142 7.08 1.24 -1.60
C TRP A 142 5.66 1.80 -1.68
N GLN A 143 4.69 0.92 -1.91
CA GLN A 143 3.28 1.30 -1.99
C GLN A 143 2.77 1.84 -0.65
N CYS A 144 3.21 1.23 0.46
CA CYS A 144 2.87 1.69 1.79
C CYS A 144 3.48 3.07 2.10
N ALA A 145 4.69 3.35 1.64
CA ALA A 145 5.31 4.67 1.78
C ALA A 145 4.57 5.76 1.00
N LEU A 146 4.08 5.46 -0.22
CA LEU A 146 3.23 6.39 -0.99
C LEU A 146 1.94 6.76 -0.23
N ILE A 147 1.35 5.80 0.48
CA ILE A 147 0.14 6.02 1.30
C ILE A 147 0.47 6.83 2.56
N GLU A 148 1.53 6.44 3.27
CA GLU A 148 1.94 7.05 4.52
C GLU A 148 2.34 8.52 4.33
N HIS A 149 3.10 8.79 3.28
CA HIS A 149 3.70 10.08 2.95
C HIS A 149 3.03 10.77 1.76
N PHE A 150 1.72 10.54 1.57
CA PHE A 150 1.01 11.05 0.39
C PHE A 150 1.10 12.57 0.21
N GLU A 151 1.14 13.35 1.29
CA GLU A 151 1.30 14.81 1.20
C GLU A 151 2.62 15.20 0.53
N TYR A 152 3.71 14.48 0.85
CA TYR A 152 5.00 14.67 0.19
C TYR A 152 4.92 14.29 -1.29
N VAL A 153 4.28 13.15 -1.60
CA VAL A 153 4.05 12.70 -2.98
C VAL A 153 3.32 13.79 -3.77
N LYS A 154 2.22 14.32 -3.23
CA LYS A 154 1.43 15.39 -3.85
C LYS A 154 2.27 16.64 -4.12
N ASN A 155 3.04 17.08 -3.13
CA ASN A 155 3.75 18.35 -3.21
C ASN A 155 5.05 18.28 -4.04
N HIS A 156 5.64 17.09 -4.23
CA HIS A 156 6.97 16.95 -4.82
C HIS A 156 7.05 16.02 -6.04
N LEU A 157 6.16 15.03 -6.15
CA LEU A 157 6.16 14.07 -7.26
C LEU A 157 5.13 14.39 -8.34
N PHE A 158 4.08 15.17 -8.03
CA PHE A 158 3.09 15.61 -9.02
C PHE A 158 3.39 16.99 -9.64
N ALA A 159 4.27 17.76 -8.99
CA ALA A 159 4.68 19.10 -9.40
C ALA A 159 5.71 19.08 -10.53
#